data_AF-A0A1Q4V7Z3-F1
#
_entry.id   AF-A0A1Q4V7Z3-F1
#
_cell.length_a   1.000
_cell.length_b   1.000
_cell.length_c   1.000
_cell.angle_alpha   90.00
_cell.angle_beta   90.00
_cell.angle_gamma   90.00
#
_symmetry.space_group_name_H-M   'P 1'
#
loop_
_entity.id
_entity.type
_entity.pdbx_description
1 polymer ?
#
loop_
_entity_poly.entity_id
_entity_poly.type
_entity_poly.pdbx_seq_one_letter_code
_entity_poly.pdbx_strand_id
1 'polypeptide(L)'
;MAKNWKTFVRLGAVAAVLCASLTASPPAGAEAAPATAAYRFRLLMESGGFPNVRLWLNEDTRKIHADITGNPHNYFRLIHLREGYCPNRPSRGSLENSWVHPDQGTVTLSVTPTSKCEYTAWAEPHGSALPPKLSGWWVAD
;
A
#
# COMPACT_ATOMS: atom_id res chain seq x y z
N MET A 1 -68.69 22.77 12.27
CA MET A 1 -68.37 21.60 13.12
C MET A 1 -66.94 21.17 12.82
N ALA A 2 -66.08 21.12 13.84
CA ALA A 2 -64.68 20.72 13.74
C ALA A 2 -64.49 19.26 14.15
N LYS A 3 -63.51 18.56 13.55
CA LYS A 3 -62.58 17.69 14.28
C LYS A 3 -61.33 17.36 13.43
N ASN A 4 -60.19 17.55 14.08
CA ASN A 4 -58.82 17.31 13.62
C ASN A 4 -58.53 15.82 13.38
N TRP A 5 -57.55 15.52 12.50
CA TRP A 5 -56.29 14.91 12.97
C TRP A 5 -55.18 14.99 11.92
N LYS A 6 -54.05 15.55 12.34
CA LYS A 6 -52.77 15.56 11.63
C LYS A 6 -52.17 14.16 11.70
N THR A 7 -51.87 13.56 10.56
CA THR A 7 -50.92 12.43 10.48
C THR A 7 -49.68 12.92 9.75
N PHE A 8 -48.65 13.25 10.54
CA PHE A 8 -47.30 13.44 10.04
C PHE A 8 -46.68 12.07 9.77
N VAL A 9 -46.22 11.84 8.55
CA VAL A 9 -45.26 10.76 8.27
C VAL A 9 -43.97 11.43 7.80
N ARG A 10 -42.97 11.42 8.68
CA ARG A 10 -41.56 11.68 8.36
C ARG A 10 -40.87 10.33 8.24
N LEU A 11 -40.50 9.96 7.02
CA LEU A 11 -39.58 8.88 6.65
C LEU A 11 -38.91 9.43 5.37
N GLY A 12 -37.62 9.78 5.28
CA GLY A 12 -36.46 9.39 6.08
C GLY A 12 -35.70 8.25 5.41
N ALA A 13 -35.02 8.50 4.28
CA ALA A 13 -33.87 7.74 3.73
C ALA A 13 -33.48 8.38 2.37
N VAL A 14 -32.39 9.16 2.26
CA VAL A 14 -30.99 8.72 2.08
C VAL A 14 -30.84 7.70 0.95
N ALA A 15 -30.43 8.19 -0.22
CA ALA A 15 -29.74 7.43 -1.24
C ALA A 15 -28.63 8.31 -1.83
N ALA A 16 -27.63 8.62 -1.00
CA ALA A 16 -26.29 8.86 -1.53
C ALA A 16 -25.69 7.49 -1.83
N VAL A 17 -25.03 7.34 -2.98
CA VAL A 17 -23.81 6.54 -3.23
C VAL A 17 -23.69 6.34 -4.73
N LEU A 18 -22.66 6.94 -5.33
CA LEU A 18 -21.76 6.28 -6.28
C LEU A 18 -20.64 7.26 -6.70
N CYS A 19 -19.79 7.64 -5.75
CA CYS A 19 -18.41 8.03 -6.09
C CYS A 19 -17.60 6.74 -6.21
N ALA A 20 -17.51 6.20 -7.42
CA ALA A 20 -16.52 5.18 -7.74
C ALA A 20 -15.17 5.86 -7.98
N SER A 21 -14.54 6.33 -6.91
CA SER A 21 -13.10 6.55 -6.90
C SER A 21 -12.49 5.16 -6.77
N LEU A 22 -11.82 4.65 -7.81
CA LEU A 22 -10.92 3.51 -7.70
C LEU A 22 -9.79 3.87 -6.72
N THR A 23 -10.06 3.73 -5.42
CA THR A 23 -9.03 3.70 -4.40
C THR A 23 -8.37 2.34 -4.52
N ALA A 24 -7.20 2.30 -5.15
CA ALA A 24 -6.29 1.19 -4.96
C ALA A 24 -6.03 1.12 -3.45
N SER A 25 -6.57 0.09 -2.80
CA SER A 25 -6.65 0.05 -1.34
C SER A 25 -5.25 0.06 -0.73
N PRO A 26 -4.98 0.92 0.26
CA PRO A 26 -3.73 0.86 1.00
C PRO A 26 -3.61 -0.50 1.70
N PRO A 27 -2.38 -0.97 1.97
CA PRO A 27 -2.16 -2.27 2.57
C PRO A 27 -2.85 -2.40 3.93
N ALA A 28 -3.57 -3.51 4.12
CA ALA A 28 -4.10 -3.94 5.41
C ALA A 28 -2.93 -4.42 6.28
N GLY A 29 -2.37 -3.51 7.08
CA GLY A 29 -1.21 -3.76 7.93
C GLY A 29 -0.27 -2.57 8.11
N ALA A 30 -0.50 -1.47 7.39
CA ALA A 30 0.25 -0.24 7.58
C ALA A 30 -0.23 0.52 8.83
N GLU A 31 0.74 1.04 9.58
CA GLU A 31 0.69 2.23 10.43
C GLU A 31 -0.73 2.71 10.79
N ALA A 32 -1.11 2.62 12.07
CA ALA A 32 -2.39 3.13 12.51
C ALA A 32 -2.45 4.64 12.24
N ALA A 33 -3.33 5.06 11.32
CA ALA A 33 -3.55 6.47 11.08
C ALA A 33 -4.01 7.14 12.38
N PRO A 34 -3.55 8.36 12.69
CA PRO A 34 -4.14 9.10 13.80
C PRO A 34 -5.64 9.16 13.55
N ALA A 35 -6.45 8.93 14.60
CA ALA A 35 -7.89 8.66 14.52
C ALA A 35 -8.74 9.72 13.79
N THR A 36 -8.12 10.84 13.39
CA THR A 36 -8.73 11.98 12.72
C THR A 36 -8.23 12.24 11.29
N ALA A 37 -7.27 11.48 10.74
CA ALA A 37 -6.77 11.68 9.38
C ALA A 37 -6.62 10.36 8.62
N ALA A 38 -7.27 10.24 7.47
CA ALA A 38 -6.99 9.17 6.53
C ALA A 38 -5.65 9.45 5.84
N TYR A 39 -4.70 8.50 5.91
CA TYR A 39 -3.43 8.64 5.21
C TYR A 39 -3.62 8.77 3.70
N ARG A 40 -2.85 9.68 3.09
CA ARG A 40 -2.75 9.84 1.64
C ARG A 40 -1.62 8.98 1.10
N PHE A 41 -1.96 8.10 0.17
CA PHE A 41 -1.01 7.23 -0.49
C PHE A 41 -0.95 7.52 -1.99
N ARG A 42 0.27 7.56 -2.53
CA ARG A 42 0.53 7.62 -3.97
C ARG A 42 1.24 6.35 -4.42
N LEU A 43 0.69 5.68 -5.43
CA LEU A 43 1.35 4.54 -6.07
C LEU A 43 2.60 5.02 -6.80
N LEU A 44 3.73 4.40 -6.51
CA LEU A 44 5.00 4.62 -7.21
C LEU A 44 5.18 3.58 -8.32
N MET A 45 4.89 2.31 -8.05
CA MET A 45 5.01 1.21 -9.01
C MET A 45 4.19 -0.01 -8.58
N GLU A 46 3.72 -0.81 -9.54
CA GLU A 46 2.97 -2.05 -9.31
C GLU A 46 3.37 -3.11 -10.36
N SER A 47 3.57 -4.38 -9.96
CA SER A 47 3.93 -5.43 -10.92
C SER A 47 2.75 -5.89 -11.77
N GLY A 48 1.52 -5.82 -11.23
CA GLY A 48 0.34 -6.40 -11.86
C GLY A 48 0.40 -7.93 -12.01
N GLY A 49 1.41 -8.57 -11.39
CA GLY A 49 1.71 -10.00 -11.52
C GLY A 49 1.32 -10.80 -10.28
N PHE A 50 1.86 -12.02 -10.19
CA PHE A 50 1.68 -12.91 -9.04
C PHE A 50 3.05 -13.30 -8.44
N PRO A 51 3.40 -12.81 -7.24
CA PRO A 51 2.53 -12.06 -6.36
C PRO A 51 2.44 -10.61 -6.86
N ASN A 52 1.42 -9.88 -6.44
CA ASN A 52 1.39 -8.47 -6.82
C ASN A 52 2.22 -7.68 -5.81
N VAL A 53 3.38 -7.18 -6.26
CA VAL A 53 4.29 -6.34 -5.47
C VAL A 53 3.95 -4.89 -5.80
N ARG A 54 3.76 -4.07 -4.78
CA ARG A 54 3.39 -2.66 -4.95
C ARG A 54 4.28 -1.77 -4.09
N LEU A 55 4.67 -0.64 -4.65
CA LEU A 55 5.45 0.40 -3.98
C LEU A 55 4.61 1.65 -3.87
N TRP A 56 4.47 2.18 -2.65
CA TRP A 56 3.68 3.37 -2.34
C TRP A 56 4.49 4.38 -1.56
N LEU A 57 4.15 5.64 -1.72
CA LEU A 57 4.54 6.70 -0.81
C LEU A 57 3.33 7.07 0.06
N ASN A 58 3.48 7.00 1.37
CA ASN A 58 2.61 7.72 2.29
C ASN A 58 3.03 9.18 2.27
N GLU A 59 2.20 10.06 1.71
CA GLU A 59 2.53 11.47 1.51
C GLU A 59 2.55 12.24 2.83
N ASP A 60 1.82 11.77 3.83
CA ASP A 60 1.72 12.42 5.14
C ASP A 60 2.88 12.04 6.06
N THR A 61 3.23 10.75 6.11
CA THR A 61 4.35 10.26 6.96
C THR A 61 5.69 10.29 6.24
N ARG A 62 5.65 10.56 4.93
CA ARG A 62 6.80 10.52 4.01
C ARG A 62 7.50 9.16 3.98
N LYS A 63 6.82 8.07 4.37
CA LYS A 63 7.37 6.71 4.32
C LYS A 63 7.08 6.04 2.99
N ILE A 64 8.02 5.21 2.56
CA ILE A 64 7.84 4.33 1.41
C ILE A 64 7.39 2.98 1.95
N HIS A 65 6.27 2.51 1.42
CA HIS A 65 5.71 1.20 1.73
C HIS A 65 5.93 0.27 0.55
N ALA A 66 6.33 -0.96 0.84
CA ALA A 66 6.27 -2.05 -0.12
C ALA A 66 5.27 -3.07 0.40
N ASP A 67 4.30 -3.45 -0.41
CA ASP A 67 3.42 -4.57 -0.08
C ASP A 67 3.43 -5.66 -1.13
N ILE A 68 3.13 -6.85 -0.64
CA ILE A 68 2.86 -8.03 -1.44
C ILE A 68 1.44 -8.44 -1.14
N THR A 69 0.64 -8.60 -2.18
CA THR A 69 -0.68 -9.23 -2.06
C THR A 69 -0.64 -10.62 -2.69
N GLY A 70 -1.05 -11.60 -1.87
CA GLY A 70 -1.12 -13.02 -2.24
C GLY A 70 0.22 -13.75 -2.17
N ASN A 71 0.24 -14.85 -1.42
CA ASN A 71 1.28 -15.88 -1.49
C ASN A 71 0.67 -17.30 -1.39
N PRO A 72 -0.31 -17.65 -2.24
CA PRO A 72 -0.91 -18.97 -2.15
C PRO A 72 0.09 -20.03 -2.58
N HIS A 73 -0.08 -21.22 -2.00
CA HIS A 73 0.84 -22.34 -2.18
C HIS A 73 2.28 -22.06 -1.74
N ASN A 74 2.52 -20.99 -0.97
CA ASN A 74 3.83 -20.67 -0.40
C ASN A 74 4.92 -20.57 -1.47
N TYR A 75 4.67 -19.84 -2.56
CA TYR A 75 5.64 -19.71 -3.65
C TYR A 75 6.80 -18.75 -3.28
N PHE A 76 6.50 -17.72 -2.49
CA PHE A 76 7.45 -16.71 -2.02
C PHE A 76 7.80 -16.93 -0.55
N ARG A 77 9.06 -16.64 -0.20
CA ARG A 77 9.59 -16.79 1.14
C ARG A 77 9.87 -15.47 1.82
N LEU A 78 10.33 -14.46 1.08
CA LEU A 78 10.79 -13.18 1.63
C LEU A 78 10.32 -12.02 0.75
N ILE A 79 9.96 -10.91 1.36
CA ILE A 79 9.88 -9.61 0.71
C ILE A 79 11.14 -8.82 1.04
N HIS A 80 11.66 -8.12 0.04
CA HIS A 80 12.80 -7.24 0.17
C HIS A 80 12.40 -5.82 -0.22
N LEU A 81 12.86 -4.83 0.55
CA LEU A 81 12.82 -3.41 0.21
C LEU A 81 14.25 -2.87 0.25
N ARG A 82 14.68 -2.25 -0.85
CA ARG A 82 16.05 -1.81 -1.08
C ARG A 82 16.08 -0.37 -1.60
N GLU A 83 17.08 0.38 -1.15
CA GLU A 83 17.51 1.61 -1.80
C GLU A 83 18.45 1.26 -2.96
N GLY A 84 18.14 1.80 -4.15
CA GLY A 84 18.91 1.67 -5.37
C GLY A 84 19.72 2.93 -5.63
N TYR A 85 19.69 3.44 -6.86
CA TYR A 85 20.43 4.62 -7.26
C TYR A 85 19.98 5.89 -6.51
N CYS A 86 20.93 6.69 -6.04
CA CYS A 86 20.68 7.99 -5.44
C CYS A 86 21.55 9.04 -6.16
N PRO A 87 20.99 10.13 -6.72
CA PRO A 87 21.78 11.09 -7.50
C PRO A 87 22.87 11.81 -6.70
N ASN A 88 22.64 12.03 -5.41
CA ASN A 88 23.47 12.93 -4.59
C ASN A 88 24.25 12.23 -3.47
N ARG A 89 24.21 10.90 -3.40
CA ARG A 89 24.93 10.13 -2.37
C ARG A 89 25.05 8.64 -2.74
N PRO A 90 25.87 7.87 -2.03
CA PRO A 90 25.85 6.42 -2.14
C PRO A 90 24.51 5.82 -1.68
N SER A 91 24.11 4.75 -2.35
CA SER A 91 22.96 3.92 -1.96
C SER A 91 23.21 3.17 -0.65
N ARG A 92 22.19 3.06 0.21
CA ARG A 92 22.26 2.18 1.40
C ARG A 92 22.14 0.69 1.10
N GLY A 93 21.66 0.32 -0.09
CA GLY A 93 21.37 -1.08 -0.40
C GLY A 93 20.13 -1.60 0.34
N SER A 94 20.20 -2.80 0.90
CA SER A 94 19.05 -3.46 1.56
C SER A 94 18.58 -2.65 2.77
N LEU A 95 17.27 -2.36 2.84
CA LEU A 95 16.69 -1.56 3.92
C LEU A 95 15.93 -2.43 4.91
N GLU A 96 15.01 -3.26 4.41
CA GLU A 96 14.13 -4.07 5.23
C GLU A 96 13.75 -5.35 4.49
N ASN A 97 13.64 -6.45 5.23
CA ASN A 97 13.19 -7.73 4.72
C ASN A 97 12.19 -8.35 5.69
N SER A 98 11.19 -9.07 5.19
CA SER A 98 10.25 -9.81 6.03
C SER A 98 9.88 -11.14 5.39
N TRP A 99 9.61 -12.14 6.23
CA TRP A 99 9.13 -13.44 5.78
C TRP A 99 7.69 -13.32 5.30
N VAL A 100 7.39 -14.01 4.20
CA VAL A 100 6.04 -14.13 3.67
C VAL A 100 5.51 -15.50 4.07
N HIS A 101 4.55 -15.53 4.99
CA HIS A 101 3.96 -16.80 5.42
C HIS A 101 3.02 -17.36 4.34
N PRO A 102 2.80 -18.70 4.31
CA PRO A 102 1.73 -19.29 3.51
C PRO A 102 0.39 -18.63 3.85
N ASP A 103 -0.45 -18.42 2.83
CA ASP A 103 -1.80 -17.86 2.96
C ASP A 103 -1.88 -16.43 3.54
N GLN A 104 -0.73 -15.75 3.66
CA GLN A 104 -0.70 -14.37 4.10
C GLN A 104 -1.34 -13.46 3.04
N GLY A 105 -2.42 -12.77 3.44
CA GLY A 105 -3.17 -11.88 2.55
C GLY A 105 -2.35 -10.67 2.11
N THR A 106 -1.59 -10.07 3.02
CA THR A 106 -0.70 -8.95 2.71
C THR A 106 0.51 -8.94 3.66
N VAL A 107 1.70 -8.69 3.13
CA VAL A 107 2.90 -8.30 3.89
C VAL A 107 3.20 -6.86 3.56
N THR A 108 3.52 -6.02 4.54
CA THR A 108 3.92 -4.62 4.32
C THR A 108 5.25 -4.36 4.99
N LEU A 109 6.21 -3.83 4.24
CA LEU A 109 7.45 -3.22 4.73
C LEU A 109 7.31 -1.70 4.67
N SER A 110 8.00 -0.97 5.54
CA SER A 110 7.94 0.49 5.52
C SER A 110 9.26 1.11 5.95
N VAL A 111 9.79 2.01 5.13
CA VAL A 111 11.04 2.72 5.43
C VAL A 111 10.86 4.22 5.33
N THR A 112 11.49 4.95 6.25
CA THR A 112 11.67 6.39 6.11
C THR A 112 12.82 6.65 5.13
N PRO A 113 12.56 7.26 3.96
CA PRO A 113 13.59 7.64 3.02
C PRO A 113 14.44 8.76 3.60
N THR A 114 15.74 8.73 3.34
CA THR A 114 16.69 9.73 3.86
C THR A 114 17.21 10.68 2.77
N SER A 115 16.86 10.45 1.51
CA SER A 115 17.26 11.26 0.35
C SER A 115 16.45 10.91 -0.90
N LYS A 116 16.62 11.67 -1.98
CA LYS A 116 16.12 11.34 -3.33
C LYS A 116 16.83 10.07 -3.84
N CYS A 117 16.14 8.95 -3.89
CA CYS A 117 16.66 7.67 -4.36
C CYS A 117 15.60 6.87 -5.11
N GLU A 118 16.04 5.93 -5.93
CA GLU A 118 15.23 4.82 -6.42
C GLU A 118 15.02 3.81 -5.28
N TYR A 119 13.80 3.33 -5.12
CA TYR A 119 13.43 2.30 -4.16
C TYR A 119 12.93 1.09 -4.93
N THR A 120 13.45 -0.07 -4.59
CA THR A 120 13.13 -1.34 -5.24
C THR A 120 12.51 -2.29 -4.25
N ALA A 121 11.46 -2.99 -4.67
CA ALA A 121 10.85 -4.06 -3.91
C ALA A 121 10.71 -5.32 -4.79
N TRP A 122 10.88 -6.48 -4.17
CA TRP A 122 10.64 -7.76 -4.82
C TRP A 122 10.30 -8.85 -3.80
N ALA A 123 9.60 -9.87 -4.27
CA ALA A 123 9.29 -11.08 -3.53
C ALA A 123 10.26 -12.18 -3.94
N GLU A 124 11.09 -12.67 -3.03
CA GLU A 124 11.99 -13.79 -3.29
C GLU A 124 11.23 -15.13 -3.26
N PRO A 125 11.30 -15.95 -4.34
CA PRO A 125 10.69 -17.26 -4.36
C PRO A 125 11.49 -18.29 -3.55
N HIS A 126 10.89 -19.44 -3.24
CA HIS A 126 11.61 -20.58 -2.64
C HIS A 126 12.61 -21.25 -3.60
N GLY A 127 12.53 -20.97 -4.90
CA GLY A 127 13.42 -21.51 -5.94
C GLY A 127 14.47 -20.50 -6.46
N SER A 128 15.27 -20.93 -7.44
CA SER A 128 16.35 -20.12 -8.06
C SER A 128 15.87 -19.11 -9.10
N ALA A 129 14.57 -19.00 -9.33
CA ALA A 129 14.02 -18.01 -10.25
C ALA A 129 14.22 -16.61 -9.66
N LEU A 130 14.85 -15.71 -10.41
CA LEU A 130 14.93 -14.32 -9.99
C LEU A 130 13.55 -13.68 -10.17
N PRO A 131 12.95 -13.12 -9.12
CA PRO A 131 11.70 -12.41 -9.24
C PRO A 131 11.90 -11.12 -10.04
N PRO A 132 10.86 -10.64 -10.73
CA PRO A 132 10.89 -9.30 -11.30
C PRO A 132 11.12 -8.29 -10.18
N LYS A 133 12.19 -7.49 -10.32
CA LYS A 133 12.43 -6.35 -9.44
C LYS A 133 11.56 -5.21 -9.92
N LEU A 134 10.72 -4.69 -9.04
CA LEU A 134 10.05 -3.42 -9.29
C LEU A 134 10.87 -2.30 -8.72
N SER A 135 11.05 -1.25 -9.51
CA SER A 135 11.60 0.02 -9.02
C SER A 135 10.57 1.12 -9.10
N GLY A 136 10.55 1.97 -8.08
CA GLY A 136 9.88 3.25 -8.07
C GLY A 136 10.93 4.33 -7.80
N TRP A 137 10.87 5.44 -8.52
CA TRP A 137 11.70 6.60 -8.25
C TRP A 137 10.88 7.71 -7.63
N TRP A 138 11.46 8.37 -6.63
CA TRP A 138 10.78 9.44 -5.92
C TRP A 138 11.65 10.69 -5.74
N VAL A 139 11.02 11.85 -5.90
CA VAL A 139 11.55 13.17 -5.57
C VAL A 139 11.03 13.60 -4.21
N ALA A 140 11.86 13.46 -3.19
CA ALA A 140 11.67 14.11 -1.90
C ALA A 140 12.04 15.59 -2.01
N ASP A 141 11.08 16.50 -2.10
CA ASP A 141 11.37 17.90 -1.75
C ASP A 141 11.71 18.02 -0.26
#